data_AF-A0A090T2V2-F1
#
_entry.id   AF-A0A090T2V2-F1
#
_cell.length_a   1.000
_cell.length_b   1.000
_cell.length_c   1.000
_cell.angle_alpha   90.00
_cell.angle_beta   90.00
_cell.angle_gamma   90.00
#
_symmetry.space_group_name_H-M   'P 1'
#
loop_
_entity.id
_entity.type
_entity.pdbx_description
1 polymer ?
#
loop_
_entity_poly.entity_id
_entity_poly.type
_entity_poly.pdbx_seq_one_letter_code
_entity_poly.pdbx_strand_id
1 'polypeptide(L)'
;MMFAIVILAIASGMALSAQAAINGQLGAKVGVIESSLLTFAMGTVITGLLIFFFEPSYDVTLLSVPKWQLTGALFGIVYMVVMVAAVPRVGVALASISTILGQMIMSLVIDTQGWLGNAQIELNYWRLAAMLCIAGALVCIYLANRQKTPAIENEMKQELSNVS
;
A
#
# COMPACT_ATOMS: atom_id res chain seq x y z
N MET A 1 2.01 15.16 -21.56
CA MET A 1 2.47 15.19 -20.15
C MET A 1 1.55 14.42 -19.21
N MET A 2 0.25 14.76 -19.12
CA MET A 2 -0.70 14.09 -18.20
C MET A 2 -0.81 12.56 -18.39
N PHE A 3 -0.93 12.08 -19.63
CA PHE A 3 -0.96 10.64 -19.92
C PHE A 3 0.29 9.89 -19.44
N ALA A 4 1.47 10.51 -19.57
CA ALA A 4 2.71 9.90 -19.10
C ALA A 4 2.73 9.75 -17.57
N ILE A 5 2.23 10.76 -16.84
CA ILE A 5 2.12 10.70 -15.37
C ILE A 5 1.17 9.58 -14.95
N VAL A 6 0.03 9.42 -15.64
CA VAL A 6 -0.91 8.33 -15.35
C VAL A 6 -0.27 6.96 -15.58
N ILE A 7 0.47 6.77 -16.68
CA ILE A 7 1.18 5.52 -16.96
C ILE A 7 2.24 5.24 -15.89
N LEU A 8 3.02 6.25 -15.48
CA LEU A 8 3.99 6.10 -14.41
C LEU A 8 3.33 5.78 -13.06
N ALA A 9 2.17 6.36 -12.76
CA ALA A 9 1.40 6.05 -11.56
C ALA A 9 0.94 4.59 -11.56
N ILE A 10 0.43 4.09 -12.69
CA ILE A 10 0.07 2.67 -12.85
C ILE A 10 1.29 1.77 -12.66
N ALA A 11 2.42 2.09 -13.30
CA ALA A 11 3.66 1.35 -13.15
C ALA A 11 4.15 1.33 -11.70
N SER A 12 4.01 2.44 -10.97
CA SER A 12 4.34 2.51 -9.55
C SER A 12 3.45 1.60 -8.70
N GLY A 13 2.14 1.51 -9.00
CA GLY A 13 1.22 0.59 -8.33
C GLY A 13 1.56 -0.89 -8.59
N MET A 14 2.01 -1.22 -9.80
CA MET A 14 2.52 -2.55 -10.12
C MET A 14 3.79 -2.87 -9.31
N ALA A 15 4.74 -1.94 -9.27
CA ALA A 15 5.97 -2.08 -8.48
C ALA A 15 5.67 -2.24 -6.98
N LEU A 16 4.73 -1.46 -6.44
CA LEU A 16 4.32 -1.55 -5.03
C LEU A 16 3.68 -2.92 -4.71
N SER A 17 2.90 -3.48 -5.64
CA SER A 17 2.32 -4.81 -5.48
C SER A 17 3.38 -5.91 -5.51
N ALA A 18 4.37 -5.80 -6.40
CA ALA A 18 5.51 -6.71 -6.43
C ALA A 18 6.36 -6.62 -5.15
N GLN A 19 6.63 -5.40 -4.68
CA GLN A 19 7.30 -5.15 -3.41
C GLN A 19 6.55 -5.79 -2.24
N ALA A 20 5.23 -5.60 -2.17
CA ALA A 20 4.40 -6.18 -1.13
C ALA A 20 4.49 -7.72 -1.10
N ALA A 21 4.50 -8.37 -2.27
CA ALA A 21 4.69 -9.81 -2.40
C ALA A 21 6.07 -10.26 -1.89
N ILE A 22 7.13 -9.62 -2.38
CA ILE A 22 8.52 -9.95 -2.02
C ILE A 22 8.75 -9.76 -0.52
N ASN A 23 8.33 -8.62 0.02
CA ASN A 23 8.55 -8.29 1.42
C ASN A 23 7.64 -9.09 2.34
N GLY A 24 6.41 -9.42 1.93
CA GLY A 24 5.58 -10.38 2.66
C GLY A 24 6.28 -11.73 2.82
N GLN A 25 6.83 -12.27 1.72
CA GLN A 25 7.55 -13.55 1.74
C GLN A 25 8.84 -13.49 2.57
N LEU A 26 9.59 -12.38 2.47
CA LEU A 26 10.78 -12.16 3.28
C LEU A 26 10.41 -12.03 4.77
N GLY A 27 9.39 -11.23 5.09
CA GLY A 27 8.91 -11.02 6.45
C GLY A 27 8.36 -12.29 7.11
N ALA A 28 7.81 -13.22 6.33
CA ALA A 28 7.43 -14.55 6.83
C ALA A 28 8.64 -15.43 7.22
N LYS A 29 9.83 -15.16 6.67
CA LYS A 29 11.06 -15.91 6.92
C LYS A 29 11.94 -15.30 8.00
N VAL A 30 12.14 -13.99 7.96
CA VAL A 30 13.10 -13.27 8.84
C VAL A 30 12.40 -12.32 9.83
N GLY A 31 11.08 -12.16 9.72
CA GLY A 31 10.30 -11.28 10.57
C GLY A 31 9.90 -9.98 9.89
N VAL A 32 8.72 -9.49 10.27
CA VAL A 32 8.06 -8.32 9.66
C VAL A 32 8.90 -7.05 9.82
N ILE A 33 9.49 -6.85 11.00
CA ILE A 33 10.27 -5.63 11.30
C ILE A 33 11.60 -5.62 10.54
N GLU A 34 12.31 -6.75 10.46
CA GLU A 34 13.57 -6.86 9.70
C GLU A 34 13.35 -6.62 8.21
N SER A 35 12.31 -7.22 7.61
CA SER A 35 11.97 -6.99 6.20
C SER A 35 11.58 -5.53 5.93
N SER A 36 10.84 -4.91 6.85
CA SER A 36 10.47 -3.49 6.74
C SER A 36 11.71 -2.59 6.87
N LEU A 37 12.60 -2.87 7.83
CA LEU A 37 13.85 -2.13 8.03
C LEU A 37 14.73 -2.18 6.78
N LEU A 38 14.89 -3.35 6.16
CA LEU A 38 15.64 -3.49 4.91
C LEU A 38 15.06 -2.59 3.80
N THR A 39 13.73 -2.55 3.68
CA THR A 39 13.06 -1.70 2.68
C THR A 39 13.34 -0.23 2.91
N PHE A 40 13.25 0.25 4.15
CA PHE A 40 13.54 1.64 4.48
C PHE A 40 15.03 1.98 4.37
N ALA A 41 15.92 1.07 4.73
CA ALA A 41 17.36 1.24 4.57
C ALA A 41 17.74 1.40 3.09
N MET A 42 17.25 0.50 2.23
CA MET A 42 17.45 0.60 0.78
C MET A 42 16.83 1.87 0.21
N GLY A 43 15.61 2.21 0.63
CA GLY A 43 14.96 3.46 0.25
C GLY A 43 15.81 4.68 0.61
N THR A 44 16.35 4.73 1.82
CA THR A 44 17.21 5.82 2.31
C THR A 44 18.50 5.96 1.50
N VAL A 45 19.16 4.84 1.18
CA VAL A 45 20.39 4.86 0.36
C VAL A 45 20.07 5.35 -1.05
N ILE A 46 19.03 4.80 -1.68
CA ILE A 46 18.66 5.16 -3.06
C ILE A 46 18.23 6.63 -3.13
N THR A 47 17.36 7.10 -2.24
CA THR A 47 16.94 8.50 -2.25
C THR A 47 18.07 9.44 -1.87
N GLY A 48 18.98 9.05 -0.98
CA GLY A 48 20.20 9.81 -0.68
C GLY A 48 21.10 10.00 -1.91
N LEU A 49 21.27 8.96 -2.73
CA LEU A 49 22.00 9.06 -3.99
C LEU A 49 21.26 9.95 -5.00
N LEU A 50 19.94 9.84 -5.08
CA LEU A 50 19.14 10.71 -5.95
C LEU A 50 19.26 12.19 -5.54
N ILE A 51 19.25 12.47 -4.24
CA ILE A 51 19.49 13.82 -3.71
C ILE A 51 20.86 14.33 -4.15
N PHE A 52 21.90 13.51 -4.00
CA PHE A 52 23.26 13.91 -4.32
C PHE A 52 23.48 14.19 -5.82
N PHE A 53 22.86 13.41 -6.71
CA PHE A 53 23.12 13.51 -8.15
C PHE A 53 22.10 14.32 -8.95
N PHE A 54 20.85 14.43 -8.49
CA PHE A 54 19.75 14.95 -9.32
C PHE A 54 18.91 16.03 -8.64
N GLU A 55 18.82 16.07 -7.32
CA GLU A 55 17.91 17.00 -6.63
C GLU A 55 18.50 18.43 -6.59
N PRO A 56 17.73 19.47 -6.97
CA PRO A 56 18.16 20.85 -6.84
C PRO A 56 18.19 21.32 -5.38
N SER A 57 18.87 22.42 -5.13
CA SER A 57 18.86 23.07 -3.80
C SER A 57 17.55 23.82 -3.57
N TYR A 58 17.03 23.74 -2.36
CA TYR A 58 15.82 24.46 -1.89
C TYR A 58 16.16 25.40 -0.73
N ASP A 59 15.41 26.49 -0.61
CA ASP A 59 15.59 27.48 0.47
C ASP A 59 15.21 26.95 1.86
N VAL A 60 14.34 25.94 1.90
CA VAL A 60 13.87 25.28 3.12
C VAL A 60 14.48 23.90 3.25
N THR A 61 14.82 23.53 4.48
CA THR A 61 15.40 22.23 4.83
C THR A 61 14.46 21.44 5.71
N LEU A 62 14.74 20.13 5.87
CA LEU A 62 14.02 19.28 6.83
C LEU A 62 14.09 19.80 8.28
N LEU A 63 15.05 20.66 8.60
CA LEU A 63 15.20 21.26 9.92
C LEU A 63 14.35 22.53 10.09
N SER A 64 13.97 23.19 9.00
CA SER A 64 13.24 24.47 9.03
C SER A 64 11.74 24.33 8.76
N VAL A 65 11.29 23.19 8.24
CA VAL A 65 9.86 22.95 8.00
C VAL A 65 9.06 22.73 9.29
N PRO A 66 7.75 22.99 9.30
CA PRO A 66 6.88 22.63 10.42
C PRO A 66 7.00 21.14 10.76
N LYS A 67 7.37 20.81 12.00
CA LYS A 67 7.69 19.44 12.43
C LYS A 67 6.56 18.42 12.21
N TRP A 68 5.31 18.87 12.16
CA TRP A 68 4.18 18.01 11.84
C TRP A 68 4.29 17.40 10.42
N GLN A 69 4.91 18.08 9.46
CA GLN A 69 5.10 17.55 8.10
C GLN A 69 6.03 16.33 8.10
N LEU A 70 6.99 16.29 9.02
CA LEU A 70 7.94 15.17 9.17
C LEU A 70 7.25 13.90 9.68
N THR A 71 6.10 14.03 10.34
CA THR A 71 5.31 12.87 10.80
C THR A 71 4.77 12.02 9.66
N GLY A 72 4.75 12.56 8.43
CA GLY A 72 4.44 11.82 7.20
C GLY A 72 5.21 10.51 7.07
N ALA A 73 6.50 10.51 7.46
CA ALA A 73 7.36 9.33 7.42
C ALA A 73 6.86 8.19 8.33
N LEU A 74 6.23 8.51 9.46
CA LEU A 74 5.71 7.50 10.40
C LEU A 74 4.57 6.69 9.79
N PHE A 75 3.69 7.33 9.01
CA PHE A 75 2.60 6.64 8.33
C PHE A 75 3.11 5.62 7.30
N GLY A 76 4.21 5.94 6.62
CA GLY A 76 4.90 5.01 5.71
C GLY A 76 5.40 3.76 6.44
N ILE A 77 5.99 3.92 7.62
CA ILE A 77 6.48 2.80 8.46
C ILE A 77 5.31 1.91 8.89
N VAL A 78 4.22 2.50 9.40
CA VAL A 78 3.03 1.76 9.81
C VAL A 78 2.43 0.99 8.63
N TYR A 79 2.26 1.65 7.49
CA TYR A 79 1.78 1.03 6.26
C TYR A 79 2.64 -0.18 5.88
N MET A 80 3.96 -0.01 5.89
CA MET A 80 4.89 -1.06 5.47
C MET A 80 4.82 -2.29 6.39
N VAL A 81 4.86 -2.08 7.70
CA VAL A 81 4.76 -3.17 8.70
C VAL A 81 3.44 -3.93 8.54
N VAL A 82 2.32 -3.21 8.40
CA VAL A 82 1.01 -3.82 8.20
C VAL A 82 0.97 -4.62 6.90
N MET A 83 1.47 -4.07 5.78
CA MET A 83 1.49 -4.77 4.51
C MET A 83 2.33 -6.05 4.54
N VAL A 84 3.55 -5.98 5.09
CA VAL A 84 4.43 -7.16 5.22
C VAL A 84 3.78 -8.25 6.08
N ALA A 85 3.09 -7.86 7.15
CA ALA A 85 2.37 -8.80 8.00
C ALA A 85 1.08 -9.35 7.37
N ALA A 86 0.40 -8.56 6.54
CA ALA A 86 -0.89 -8.91 5.96
C ALA A 86 -0.75 -9.82 4.73
N VAL A 87 0.20 -9.51 3.83
CA VAL A 87 0.32 -10.17 2.53
C VAL A 87 0.42 -11.70 2.62
N PRO A 88 1.24 -12.31 3.51
CA PRO A 88 1.30 -13.77 3.63
C PRO A 88 0.00 -14.41 4.13
N ARG A 89 -0.87 -13.64 4.80
CA ARG A 89 -2.10 -14.13 5.42
C ARG A 89 -3.31 -14.02 4.49
N VAL A 90 -3.44 -12.90 3.78
CA VAL A 90 -4.64 -12.58 2.99
C VAL A 90 -4.37 -12.48 1.48
N GLY A 91 -3.09 -12.54 1.08
CA GLY A 91 -2.65 -12.34 -0.29
C GLY A 91 -2.51 -10.86 -0.68
N VAL A 92 -1.73 -10.62 -1.73
CA VAL A 92 -1.38 -9.26 -2.21
C VAL A 92 -2.62 -8.50 -2.66
N ALA A 93 -3.50 -9.12 -3.45
CA ALA A 93 -4.67 -8.44 -4.02
C ALA A 93 -5.61 -7.91 -2.93
N LEU A 94 -5.91 -8.72 -1.91
CA LEU A 94 -6.81 -8.33 -0.82
C LEU A 94 -6.17 -7.28 0.09
N ALA A 95 -4.87 -7.40 0.39
CA ALA A 95 -4.14 -6.40 1.17
C ALA A 95 -4.07 -5.03 0.45
N SER A 96 -3.76 -5.03 -0.85
CA SER A 96 -3.65 -3.81 -1.66
C SER A 96 -4.99 -3.11 -1.83
N ILE A 97 -6.08 -3.82 -2.16
CA ILE A 97 -7.40 -3.17 -2.32
C ILE A 97 -7.93 -2.61 -1.00
N SER A 98 -7.67 -3.30 0.12
CA SER A 98 -8.01 -2.80 1.46
C SER A 98 -7.25 -1.52 1.79
N THR A 99 -5.97 -1.45 1.43
CA THR A 99 -5.16 -0.23 1.56
C THR A 99 -5.74 0.91 0.71
N ILE A 100 -6.04 0.64 -0.56
CA ILE A 100 -6.58 1.64 -1.49
C ILE A 100 -7.91 2.20 -0.95
N LEU A 101 -8.78 1.34 -0.41
CA LEU A 101 -10.02 1.79 0.21
C LEU A 101 -9.75 2.77 1.37
N GLY A 102 -8.84 2.42 2.29
CA GLY A 102 -8.45 3.30 3.40
C GLY A 102 -7.84 4.63 2.94
N GLN A 103 -6.98 4.58 1.92
CA GLN A 103 -6.39 5.78 1.30
C GLN A 103 -7.45 6.70 0.70
N MET A 104 -8.46 6.14 0.04
CA MET A 104 -9.56 6.93 -0.54
C MET A 104 -10.49 7.53 0.52
N ILE A 105 -10.78 6.80 1.60
CA ILE A 105 -11.52 7.36 2.75
C ILE A 105 -10.77 8.59 3.31
N MET A 106 -9.47 8.43 3.58
CA MET A 106 -8.68 9.54 4.14
C MET A 106 -8.55 10.71 3.15
N SER A 107 -8.39 10.42 1.84
CA SER A 107 -8.39 11.44 0.79
C SER A 107 -9.69 12.25 0.77
N LEU A 108 -10.86 11.61 0.93
CA LEU A 108 -12.13 12.33 1.03
C LEU A 108 -12.16 13.27 2.24
N VAL A 109 -11.68 12.81 3.40
CA VAL A 109 -11.62 13.64 4.61
C VAL A 109 -10.70 14.84 4.39
N ILE A 110 -9.49 14.61 3.87
CA ILE A 110 -8.51 15.67 3.65
C ILE A 110 -9.05 16.72 2.67
N ASP A 111 -9.56 16.27 1.54
CA ASP A 111 -9.99 17.14 0.44
C ASP A 111 -11.25 17.95 0.80
N THR A 112 -12.22 17.34 1.48
CA THR A 112 -13.49 18.03 1.82
C THR A 112 -13.35 19.00 2.98
N GLN A 113 -12.46 18.70 3.94
CA GLN A 113 -12.24 19.57 5.09
C GLN A 113 -11.15 20.61 4.84
N GLY A 114 -10.41 20.51 3.73
CA GLY A 114 -9.26 21.39 3.44
C GLY A 114 -8.14 21.18 4.47
N TRP A 115 -8.02 19.97 5.01
CA TRP A 115 -6.98 19.67 5.98
C TRP A 115 -5.60 19.87 5.37
N LEU A 116 -4.61 20.15 6.23
CA LEU A 116 -3.21 20.35 5.86
C LEU A 116 -2.96 21.55 4.93
N GLY A 117 -3.92 22.47 4.83
CA GLY A 117 -3.81 23.66 3.97
C GLY A 117 -4.19 23.41 2.51
N ASN A 118 -4.81 22.28 2.19
CA ASN A 118 -5.32 22.01 0.85
C ASN A 118 -6.55 22.87 0.52
N ALA A 119 -6.71 23.20 -0.75
CA ALA A 119 -7.96 23.76 -1.25
C ALA A 119 -9.10 22.77 -1.01
N GLN A 120 -10.22 23.27 -0.46
CA GLN A 120 -11.40 22.44 -0.26
C GLN A 120 -11.96 21.99 -1.61
N ILE A 121 -12.08 20.68 -1.79
CA ILE A 121 -12.70 20.07 -2.95
C ILE A 121 -14.03 19.49 -2.50
N GLU A 122 -15.11 19.99 -3.10
CA GLU A 122 -16.46 19.53 -2.79
C GLU A 122 -16.62 18.02 -3.02
N LEU A 123 -17.39 17.40 -2.13
CA LEU A 123 -17.78 16.02 -2.30
C LEU A 123 -18.83 15.94 -3.42
N ASN A 124 -18.51 15.23 -4.50
CA ASN A 124 -19.43 15.01 -5.61
C ASN A 124 -19.80 13.53 -5.75
N TYR A 125 -20.87 13.28 -6.52
CA TYR A 125 -21.40 11.94 -6.73
C TYR A 125 -20.39 10.98 -7.40
N TRP A 126 -19.45 11.49 -8.21
CA TRP A 126 -18.42 10.66 -8.85
C TRP A 126 -17.38 10.11 -7.86
N ARG A 127 -17.00 10.90 -6.85
CA ARG A 127 -16.09 10.44 -5.78
C ARG A 127 -16.77 9.39 -4.90
N LEU A 128 -18.06 9.55 -4.63
CA LEU A 128 -18.86 8.53 -3.93
C LEU A 128 -19.00 7.24 -4.77
N ALA A 129 -19.25 7.36 -6.08
CA ALA A 129 -19.31 6.22 -6.97
C ALA A 129 -17.98 5.45 -7.01
N ALA A 130 -16.84 6.16 -7.07
CA ALA A 130 -15.52 5.54 -7.03
C ALA A 130 -15.29 4.76 -5.72
N MET A 131 -15.69 5.32 -4.57
CA MET A 131 -15.64 4.63 -3.28
C MET A 131 -16.45 3.33 -3.28
N LEU A 132 -17.67 3.37 -3.82
CA LEU A 132 -18.52 2.18 -3.93
C LEU A 132 -17.90 1.13 -4.86
N CYS A 133 -17.29 1.54 -5.97
CA CYS A 133 -16.57 0.63 -6.87
C CYS A 133 -15.39 -0.06 -6.16
N ILE A 134 -14.59 0.67 -5.39
CA ILE A 134 -13.44 0.11 -4.67
C ILE A 134 -13.92 -0.83 -3.55
N ALA A 135 -14.97 -0.46 -2.81
CA ALA A 135 -15.57 -1.32 -1.80
C ALA A 135 -16.15 -2.61 -2.43
N GLY A 136 -16.81 -2.49 -3.58
CA GLY A 136 -17.29 -3.63 -4.36
C GLY A 136 -16.15 -4.55 -4.81
N ALA A 137 -15.05 -3.99 -5.32
CA ALA A 137 -13.86 -4.75 -5.70
C ALA A 137 -13.25 -5.51 -4.51
N LEU A 138 -13.19 -4.87 -3.33
CA LEU A 138 -12.74 -5.51 -2.10
C LEU A 138 -13.62 -6.70 -1.73
N VAL A 139 -14.95 -6.54 -1.76
CA VAL A 139 -15.90 -7.63 -1.48
C VAL A 139 -15.73 -8.77 -2.48
N CYS A 140 -15.62 -8.47 -3.78
CA CYS A 140 -15.41 -9.49 -4.81
C CYS A 140 -14.13 -10.30 -4.58
N ILE A 141 -13.01 -9.63 -4.29
CA ILE A 141 -11.73 -10.31 -4.01
C ILE A 141 -11.83 -11.14 -2.71
N TYR A 142 -12.47 -10.60 -1.68
CA TYR A 142 -12.68 -11.33 -0.42
C TYR A 142 -13.49 -12.61 -0.62
N LEU A 143 -14.60 -12.54 -1.37
CA LEU A 143 -15.43 -13.69 -1.69
C LEU A 143 -14.66 -14.73 -2.54
N ALA A 144 -13.88 -14.27 -3.52
CA ALA A 144 -13.05 -15.15 -4.35
C ALA A 144 -12.00 -15.90 -3.52
N ASN A 145 -11.37 -15.23 -2.54
CA ASN A 145 -10.41 -15.87 -1.65
C ASN A 145 -11.07 -16.90 -0.72
N ARG A 146 -12.28 -16.62 -0.21
CA ARG A 146 -13.03 -17.56 0.63
C ARG A 146 -13.45 -18.84 -0.08
N GLN A 147 -13.64 -18.81 -1.40
CA GLN A 147 -13.98 -20.01 -2.17
C GLN A 147 -12.80 -20.99 -2.28
N LYS A 148 -11.56 -20.49 -2.25
CA LYS A 148 -10.35 -21.34 -2.36
C LYS A 148 -10.04 -22.10 -1.07
N THR A 149 -10.31 -21.56 0.11
CA THR A 149 -9.95 -22.19 1.39
C THR A 149 -10.60 -23.57 1.61
N PRO A 150 -11.94 -23.74 1.42
CA PRO A 150 -12.59 -25.04 1.57
C PRO A 150 -12.16 -26.07 0.52
N ALA A 151 -11.87 -25.61 -0.70
CA ALA A 151 -11.41 -26.49 -1.79
C ALA A 151 -10.08 -27.16 -1.46
N ILE A 152 -9.10 -26.37 -0.98
CA ILE A 152 -7.78 -26.88 -0.57
C ILE A 152 -7.91 -27.85 0.62
N GLU A 153 -8.74 -27.52 1.60
CA GLU A 153 -8.95 -28.40 2.77
C GLU A 153 -9.56 -29.75 2.37
N ASN A 154 -10.49 -29.76 1.41
CA ASN A 154 -11.10 -30.98 0.91
C ASN A 154 -10.11 -31.83 0.09
N GLU A 155 -9.29 -31.21 -0.77
CA GLU A 155 -8.24 -31.90 -1.52
C GLU A 155 -7.21 -32.54 -0.58
N MET A 156 -6.73 -31.82 0.44
CA MET A 156 -5.80 -32.36 1.44
C MET A 156 -6.40 -33.55 2.22
N LYS A 157 -7.68 -33.46 2.62
CA LYS A 157 -8.37 -34.57 3.29
C LYS A 157 -8.48 -35.79 2.38
N GLN A 158 -8.72 -35.57 1.08
CA GLN A 158 -8.82 -36.65 0.10
C GLN A 158 -7.47 -37.33 -0.15
N GLU A 159 -6.38 -36.57 -0.28
CA GLU A 159 -5.03 -37.13 -0.37
C GLU A 159 -4.65 -37.95 0.87
N LEU A 160 -4.91 -37.42 2.08
CA LEU A 160 -4.68 -38.14 3.33
C LEU A 160 -5.48 -39.45 3.42
N SER A 161 -6.73 -39.46 2.94
CA SER A 161 -7.55 -40.67 2.89
C SER A 161 -7.10 -41.70 1.85
N ASN A 162 -6.43 -41.27 0.78
CA ASN A 162 -5.92 -42.17 -0.26
C ASN A 162 -4.58 -42.84 0.13
N VAL A 163 -3.89 -42.29 1.13
CA VAL A 163 -2.58 -42.79 1.62
C VAL A 163 -2.74 -43.70 2.86
N SER A 164 -3.92 -43.71 3.50
CA SER A 164 -4.29 -44.60 4.62
C SER A 164 -4.96 -45.89 4.17
#